data_AF-A0A9E3CQP7-F1
#
_entry.id   AF-A0A9E3CQP7-F1
#
_cell.length_a   1.000
_cell.length_b   1.000
_cell.length_c   1.000
_cell.angle_alpha   90.00
_cell.angle_beta   90.00
_cell.angle_gamma   90.00
#
_symmetry.space_group_name_H-M   'P 1'
#
loop_
_entity.id
_entity.type
_entity.pdbx_description
1 polymer ?
#
loop_
_entity_poly.entity_id
_entity_poly.type
_entity_poly.pdbx_seq_one_letter_code
_entity_poly.pdbx_strand_id
1 'polypeptide(L)'
;MSFIELIAEPVITTLIEKLVSTAIEKIFEELRPGTQSVETRLDNIQKILEMNQATHLKAALSFLRLGELEKARDAFIHAEASDRLGAVARLYLSILFTKEGKVDLARERLKVALGINPFIIKFTEPLQLSADNNPPHALTPARSWSRQLNSKSFVNSVPRPKNTLLRLLKGQGKYGAISTVSCSGGDIAVSWRLGNDFLEPPDDGGRIISMINLTNGSCVWTTTVTDSELFFATPNHVVLKSSKSPAKYFFLSMSNGEMQREVSPEYFETIFCPSANEVRQSDEFKRSNQMMPTSASIKVHKERYTAIEYKKKNFLQKWFWPTVEYKYESAAVLTDPFDLGIFRIRASNKWSNYFKPTMAGRKVLYEELLYSDALISRVS
;
A
#
# COMPACT_ATOMS: atom_id res chain seq x y z
N MET A 1 -53.82 16.93 -50.49
CA MET A 1 -52.69 17.18 -49.58
C MET A 1 -51.89 18.31 -50.16
N SER A 2 -51.97 19.49 -49.55
CA SER A 2 -51.24 20.65 -50.08
C SER A 2 -49.76 20.49 -49.74
N PHE A 3 -48.87 20.98 -50.61
CA PHE A 3 -47.41 20.98 -50.36
C PHE A 3 -47.04 21.67 -49.02
N ILE A 4 -47.91 22.56 -48.54
CA ILE A 4 -47.78 23.25 -47.24
C ILE A 4 -47.98 22.27 -46.08
N GLU A 5 -48.90 21.30 -46.18
CA GLU A 5 -49.11 20.28 -45.14
C GLU A 5 -47.91 19.33 -45.01
N LEU A 6 -47.28 18.98 -46.15
CA LEU A 6 -46.13 18.06 -46.18
C LEU A 6 -44.86 18.65 -45.53
N ILE A 7 -44.71 19.99 -45.57
CA ILE A 7 -43.55 20.69 -45.00
C ILE A 7 -43.83 21.16 -43.57
N ALA A 8 -45.08 21.50 -43.24
CA ALA A 8 -45.43 22.01 -41.91
C ALA A 8 -45.19 20.98 -40.81
N GLU A 9 -45.49 19.71 -41.03
CA GLU A 9 -45.37 18.66 -40.02
C GLU A 9 -43.93 18.43 -39.51
N PRO A 10 -42.90 18.21 -40.36
CA PRO A 10 -41.52 18.05 -39.91
C PRO A 10 -40.92 19.33 -39.30
N VAL A 11 -41.39 20.51 -39.73
CA VAL A 11 -40.95 21.78 -39.16
C VAL A 11 -41.55 21.97 -37.76
N ILE A 12 -42.82 21.61 -37.56
CA ILE A 12 -43.49 21.71 -36.26
C ILE A 12 -42.89 20.72 -35.27
N THR A 13 -42.63 19.47 -35.67
CA THR A 13 -42.01 18.47 -34.78
C THR A 13 -40.62 18.88 -34.33
N THR A 14 -39.77 19.35 -35.25
CA THR A 14 -38.42 19.83 -34.90
C THR A 14 -38.45 21.06 -33.99
N LEU A 15 -39.43 21.95 -34.16
CA LEU A 15 -39.61 23.12 -33.28
C LEU A 15 -40.08 22.72 -31.89
N ILE A 16 -41.01 21.77 -31.79
CA ILE A 16 -41.50 21.23 -30.52
C ILE A 16 -40.37 20.49 -29.80
N GLU A 17 -39.62 19.62 -30.48
CA GLU A 17 -38.48 18.89 -29.90
C GLU A 17 -37.43 19.86 -29.34
N LYS A 18 -37.13 20.94 -30.07
CA LYS A 18 -36.18 21.96 -29.62
C LYS A 18 -36.69 22.77 -28.43
N LEU A 19 -37.98 23.10 -28.40
CA LEU A 19 -38.59 23.79 -27.26
C LEU A 19 -38.62 22.90 -26.01
N VAL A 20 -38.99 21.63 -26.18
CA VAL A 20 -39.01 20.64 -25.09
C VAL A 20 -37.61 20.39 -24.56
N SER A 21 -36.60 20.21 -25.43
CA SER A 21 -35.21 20.01 -24.98
C SER A 21 -34.68 21.23 -24.22
N THR A 22 -34.93 22.44 -24.72
CA THR A 22 -34.50 23.68 -24.06
C THR A 22 -35.20 23.86 -22.70
N ALA A 23 -36.50 23.54 -22.61
CA ALA A 23 -37.24 23.60 -21.35
C ALA A 23 -36.71 22.57 -20.33
N ILE A 24 -36.44 21.34 -20.77
CA ILE A 24 -35.86 20.28 -19.94
C ILE A 24 -34.47 20.69 -19.43
N GLU A 25 -33.60 21.18 -20.30
CA GLU A 25 -32.26 21.66 -19.91
C GLU A 25 -32.36 22.77 -18.85
N LYS A 26 -33.24 23.76 -19.05
CA LYS A 26 -33.42 24.85 -18.10
C LYS A 26 -33.95 24.38 -16.74
N ILE A 27 -34.89 23.43 -16.74
CA ILE A 27 -35.39 22.79 -15.51
C ILE A 27 -34.27 22.01 -14.81
N PHE A 28 -33.44 21.26 -15.54
CA PHE A 28 -32.30 20.55 -14.97
C PHE A 28 -31.24 21.49 -14.40
N GLU A 29 -30.94 22.61 -15.07
CA GLU A 29 -30.03 23.64 -14.56
C GLU A 29 -30.55 24.25 -13.25
N GLU A 30 -31.85 24.53 -13.17
CA GLU A 30 -32.47 25.11 -11.98
C GLU A 30 -32.57 24.11 -10.81
N LEU A 31 -32.76 22.82 -11.11
CA LEU A 31 -32.78 21.74 -10.11
C LEU A 31 -31.39 21.28 -9.67
N ARG A 32 -30.35 21.46 -10.51
CA ARG A 32 -28.97 21.03 -10.24
C ARG A 32 -28.42 21.46 -8.88
N PRO A 33 -28.55 22.73 -8.42
CA PRO A 33 -28.06 23.10 -7.09
C PRO A 33 -28.81 22.34 -5.96
N GLY A 34 -30.11 22.08 -6.16
CA GLY A 34 -30.91 21.29 -5.24
C GLY A 34 -30.45 19.83 -5.16
N THR A 35 -30.22 19.20 -6.31
CA THR A 35 -29.74 17.81 -6.36
C THR A 35 -28.33 17.68 -5.78
N GLN A 36 -27.41 18.59 -6.11
CA GLN A 36 -26.05 18.62 -5.54
C GLN A 36 -26.07 18.82 -4.02
N SER A 37 -26.96 19.65 -3.49
CA SER A 37 -27.12 19.84 -2.04
C SER A 37 -27.60 18.56 -1.36
N VAL A 38 -28.56 17.85 -1.96
CA VAL A 38 -29.07 16.58 -1.43
C VAL A 38 -27.99 15.49 -1.48
N GLU A 39 -27.27 15.35 -2.58
CA GLU A 39 -26.14 14.42 -2.72
C GLU A 39 -25.08 14.69 -1.65
N THR A 40 -24.66 15.95 -1.49
CA THR A 40 -23.68 16.33 -0.46
C THR A 40 -24.17 16.00 0.95
N ARG A 41 -25.46 16.16 1.23
CA ARG A 41 -26.07 15.81 2.52
C ARG A 41 -26.12 14.30 2.73
N LEU A 42 -26.46 13.54 1.71
CA LEU A 42 -26.47 12.07 1.77
C LEU A 42 -25.06 11.53 2.02
N ASP A 43 -24.05 12.04 1.30
CA ASP A 43 -22.65 11.69 1.52
C ASP A 43 -22.20 12.00 2.96
N ASN A 44 -22.58 13.16 3.50
CA ASN A 44 -22.25 13.53 4.87
C ASN A 44 -22.95 12.62 5.89
N ILE A 45 -24.23 12.30 5.68
CA ILE A 45 -24.98 11.36 6.54
C ILE A 45 -24.35 9.97 6.49
N GLN A 46 -23.97 9.49 5.29
CA GLN A 46 -23.30 8.21 5.12
C GLN A 46 -21.96 8.19 5.87
N LYS A 47 -21.12 9.23 5.75
CA LYS A 47 -19.87 9.34 6.50
C LYS A 47 -20.09 9.34 8.02
N ILE A 48 -21.08 10.08 8.51
CA ILE A 48 -21.42 10.10 9.95
C ILE A 48 -21.88 8.71 10.42
N LEU A 49 -22.71 8.03 9.62
CA LEU A 49 -23.16 6.67 9.92
C LEU A 49 -21.98 5.69 9.94
N GLU A 50 -21.06 5.77 8.98
CA GLU A 50 -19.85 4.94 8.95
C GLU A 50 -18.95 5.20 10.16
N MET A 51 -18.75 6.46 10.55
CA MET A 51 -18.00 6.82 11.75
C MET A 51 -18.66 6.29 13.02
N ASN A 52 -19.98 6.41 13.14
CA ASN A 52 -20.73 5.91 14.30
C ASN A 52 -20.68 4.38 14.38
N GLN A 53 -20.86 3.67 13.25
CA GLN A 53 -20.76 2.21 13.20
C GLN A 53 -19.35 1.72 13.57
N ALA A 54 -18.31 2.41 13.09
CA ALA A 54 -16.93 2.12 13.47
C ALA A 54 -16.64 2.44 14.96
N THR A 55 -17.36 3.40 15.55
CA THR A 55 -17.18 3.81 16.95
C THR A 55 -17.54 2.68 17.91
N HIS A 56 -18.64 1.96 17.68
CA HIS A 56 -19.02 0.83 18.53
C HIS A 56 -17.98 -0.30 18.47
N LEU A 57 -17.46 -0.62 17.28
CA LEU A 57 -16.41 -1.63 17.14
C LEU A 57 -15.12 -1.20 17.86
N LYS A 58 -14.70 0.06 17.72
CA LYS A 58 -13.53 0.60 18.43
C LYS A 58 -13.73 0.58 19.95
N ALA A 59 -14.90 0.97 20.44
CA ALA A 59 -15.23 0.92 21.86
C ALA A 59 -15.18 -0.52 22.39
N ALA A 60 -15.76 -1.48 21.65
CA ALA A 60 -15.75 -2.89 22.00
C ALA A 60 -14.34 -3.45 22.11
N LEU A 61 -13.46 -3.13 21.15
CA LEU A 61 -12.05 -3.53 21.19
C LEU A 61 -11.29 -2.89 22.36
N SER A 62 -11.60 -1.63 22.72
CA SER A 62 -11.01 -0.97 23.88
C SER A 62 -11.46 -1.63 25.20
N PHE A 63 -12.75 -1.90 25.37
CA PHE A 63 -13.26 -2.62 26.56
C PHE A 63 -12.67 -4.03 26.66
N LEU A 64 -12.52 -4.73 25.54
CA LEU A 64 -11.88 -6.04 25.49
C LEU A 64 -10.42 -5.98 25.98
N ARG A 65 -9.67 -4.92 25.61
CA ARG A 65 -8.28 -4.70 26.07
C ARG A 65 -8.20 -4.39 27.57
N LEU A 66 -9.20 -3.71 28.11
CA LEU A 66 -9.30 -3.40 29.54
C LEU A 66 -9.81 -4.58 30.38
N GLY A 67 -10.21 -5.69 29.75
CA GLY A 67 -10.77 -6.85 30.44
C GLY A 67 -12.24 -6.68 30.87
N GLU A 68 -12.91 -5.60 30.43
CA GLU A 68 -14.31 -5.33 30.73
C GLU A 68 -15.23 -6.12 29.76
N LEU A 69 -15.32 -7.44 29.96
CA LEU A 69 -15.94 -8.37 29.00
C LEU A 69 -17.42 -8.06 28.71
N GLU A 70 -18.19 -7.63 29.72
CA GLU A 70 -19.62 -7.31 29.55
C GLU A 70 -19.82 -6.07 28.66
N LYS A 71 -19.10 -4.98 28.95
CA LYS A 71 -19.17 -3.76 28.13
C LYS A 71 -18.64 -4.01 26.71
N ALA A 72 -17.61 -4.84 26.57
CA ALA A 72 -17.10 -5.24 25.27
C ALA A 72 -18.17 -5.98 24.47
N ARG A 73 -18.86 -6.95 25.09
CA ARG A 73 -19.95 -7.71 24.48
C ARG A 73 -21.07 -6.79 24.00
N ASP A 74 -21.56 -5.89 24.85
CA ASP A 74 -22.65 -4.99 24.50
C ASP A 74 -22.27 -4.07 23.33
N ALA A 75 -21.04 -3.53 23.35
CA ALA A 75 -20.53 -2.73 22.25
C ALA A 75 -20.36 -3.54 20.95
N PHE A 76 -19.95 -4.82 21.01
CA PHE A 76 -19.91 -5.68 19.83
C PHE A 76 -21.30 -6.03 19.31
N ILE A 77 -22.32 -6.19 20.17
CA ILE A 77 -23.71 -6.40 19.73
C ILE A 77 -24.20 -5.18 18.94
N HIS A 78 -23.88 -3.97 19.40
CA HIS A 78 -24.17 -2.76 18.64
C HIS A 78 -23.40 -2.69 17.31
N ALA A 79 -22.13 -3.10 17.30
CA ALA A 79 -21.33 -3.17 16.07
C ALA A 79 -21.81 -4.27 15.11
N GLU A 80 -22.39 -5.36 15.62
CA GLU A 80 -22.94 -6.46 14.83
C GLU A 80 -24.13 -6.01 13.97
N ALA A 81 -24.92 -5.06 14.47
CA ALA A 81 -26.05 -4.48 13.75
C ALA A 81 -25.62 -3.63 12.53
N SER A 82 -24.32 -3.36 12.36
CA SER A 82 -23.78 -2.75 11.13
C SER A 82 -23.50 -3.83 10.08
N ASP A 83 -24.05 -3.69 8.87
CA ASP A 83 -23.83 -4.64 7.77
C ASP A 83 -22.34 -4.74 7.39
N ARG A 84 -21.63 -3.62 7.33
CA ARG A 84 -20.23 -3.55 6.85
C ARG A 84 -19.23 -4.15 7.84
N LEU A 85 -19.44 -3.93 9.15
CA LEU A 85 -18.54 -4.39 10.22
C LEU A 85 -19.07 -5.61 10.97
N GLY A 86 -20.28 -6.07 10.65
CA GLY A 86 -20.96 -7.11 11.40
C GLY A 86 -20.25 -8.45 11.36
N ALA A 87 -19.54 -8.78 10.28
CA ALA A 87 -18.71 -9.99 10.24
C ALA A 87 -17.59 -9.96 11.29
N VAL A 88 -16.91 -8.81 11.42
CA VAL A 88 -15.82 -8.60 12.41
C VAL A 88 -16.38 -8.64 13.82
N ALA A 89 -17.47 -7.94 14.07
CA ALA A 89 -18.13 -7.95 15.37
C ALA A 89 -18.57 -9.37 15.79
N ARG A 90 -19.18 -10.15 14.87
CA ARG A 90 -19.58 -11.55 15.12
C ARG A 90 -18.40 -12.47 15.44
N LEU A 91 -17.27 -12.26 14.75
CA LEU A 91 -16.04 -12.98 15.05
C LEU A 91 -15.56 -12.68 16.48
N TYR A 92 -15.48 -11.42 16.87
CA TYR A 92 -15.07 -11.08 18.24
C TYR A 92 -16.08 -11.51 19.32
N LEU A 93 -17.38 -11.50 19.01
CA LEU A 93 -18.41 -12.10 19.88
C LEU A 93 -18.20 -13.61 20.04
N SER A 94 -17.82 -14.32 18.98
CA SER A 94 -17.49 -15.75 19.09
C SER A 94 -16.30 -15.99 20.03
N ILE A 95 -15.27 -15.14 19.96
CA ILE A 95 -14.12 -15.20 20.86
C ILE A 95 -14.55 -14.92 22.30
N LEU A 96 -15.37 -13.88 22.53
CA LEU A 96 -15.92 -13.56 23.85
C LEU A 96 -16.75 -14.71 24.43
N PHE A 97 -17.66 -15.30 23.66
CA PHE A 97 -18.47 -16.43 24.12
C PHE A 97 -17.62 -17.66 24.43
N THR A 98 -16.52 -17.88 23.69
CA THR A 98 -15.55 -18.93 24.02
C THR A 98 -14.93 -18.68 25.40
N LYS A 99 -14.53 -17.43 25.70
CA LYS A 99 -14.00 -17.06 27.03
C LYS A 99 -15.03 -17.19 28.15
N GLU A 100 -16.30 -16.97 27.86
CA GLU A 100 -17.41 -17.17 28.82
C GLU A 100 -17.80 -18.66 28.99
N GLY A 101 -17.16 -19.60 28.29
CA GLY A 101 -17.49 -21.03 28.32
C GLY A 101 -18.71 -21.42 27.47
N LYS A 102 -19.29 -20.49 26.71
CA LYS A 102 -20.46 -20.71 25.83
C LYS A 102 -20.01 -21.17 24.44
N VAL A 103 -19.37 -22.34 24.38
CA VAL A 103 -18.68 -22.85 23.17
C VAL A 103 -19.61 -23.05 21.98
N ASP A 104 -20.84 -23.53 22.18
CA ASP A 104 -21.76 -23.77 21.07
C ASP A 104 -22.24 -22.47 20.42
N LEU A 105 -22.57 -21.45 21.23
CA LEU A 105 -22.93 -20.12 20.74
C LEU A 105 -21.76 -19.46 20.02
N ALA A 106 -20.53 -19.63 20.53
CA ALA A 106 -19.32 -19.19 19.85
C ALA A 106 -19.19 -19.82 18.46
N ARG A 107 -19.36 -21.15 18.36
CA ARG A 107 -19.28 -21.88 17.09
C ARG A 107 -20.30 -21.39 16.07
N GLU A 108 -21.55 -21.17 16.49
CA GLU A 108 -22.60 -20.64 15.62
C GLU A 108 -22.26 -19.24 15.10
N ARG A 109 -21.85 -18.33 15.99
CA ARG A 109 -21.49 -16.96 15.62
C ARG A 109 -20.28 -16.91 14.69
N LEU A 110 -19.28 -17.76 14.93
CA LEU A 110 -18.13 -17.90 14.04
C LEU A 110 -18.58 -18.38 12.65
N LYS A 111 -19.41 -19.43 12.57
CA LYS A 111 -19.94 -19.93 11.29
C LYS A 111 -20.64 -18.83 10.50
N VAL A 112 -21.45 -17.99 11.16
CA VAL A 112 -22.12 -16.85 10.51
C VAL A 112 -21.11 -15.80 10.06
N ALA A 113 -20.13 -15.44 10.90
CA ALA A 113 -19.07 -14.50 10.53
C ALA A 113 -18.32 -14.95 9.27
N LEU A 114 -18.03 -16.25 9.15
CA LEU A 114 -17.39 -16.86 7.99
C LEU A 114 -18.28 -16.93 6.77
N GLY A 115 -19.59 -17.14 6.96
CA GLY A 115 -20.56 -17.05 5.87
C GLY A 115 -20.62 -15.64 5.26
N ILE A 116 -20.51 -14.60 6.09
CA ILE A 116 -20.50 -13.20 5.63
C ILE A 116 -19.14 -12.83 5.02
N ASN A 117 -18.04 -13.18 5.68
CA ASN A 117 -16.70 -12.90 5.20
C ASN A 117 -15.74 -14.06 5.51
N PRO A 118 -15.50 -14.96 4.54
CA PRO A 118 -14.59 -16.11 4.72
C PRO A 118 -13.14 -15.74 5.03
N PHE A 119 -12.71 -14.50 4.75
CA PHE A 119 -11.33 -14.06 4.91
C PHE A 119 -11.01 -13.56 6.32
N ILE A 120 -11.97 -13.55 7.23
CA ILE A 120 -11.86 -12.88 8.52
C ILE A 120 -10.99 -13.65 9.56
N ILE A 121 -10.88 -14.98 9.43
CA ILE A 121 -10.12 -15.84 10.38
C ILE A 121 -8.65 -15.47 10.44
N LYS A 122 -8.06 -15.09 9.31
CA LYS A 122 -6.61 -14.85 9.22
C LYS A 122 -6.16 -13.62 10.03
N PHE A 123 -7.08 -12.72 10.38
CA PHE A 123 -6.81 -11.61 11.31
C PHE A 123 -6.86 -12.02 12.78
N THR A 124 -7.37 -13.22 13.08
CA THR A 124 -7.52 -13.73 14.47
C THR A 124 -6.49 -14.76 14.88
N GLU A 125 -5.61 -15.21 13.98
CA GLU A 125 -4.43 -16.01 14.35
C GLU A 125 -3.54 -15.35 15.43
N PRO A 126 -3.31 -14.02 15.45
CA PRO A 126 -2.60 -13.39 16.58
C PRO A 126 -3.42 -13.32 17.89
N LEU A 127 -4.70 -13.69 17.86
CA LEU A 127 -5.61 -13.77 19.02
C LEU A 127 -5.85 -15.20 19.49
N GLN A 128 -5.02 -16.18 19.08
CA GLN A 128 -4.88 -17.43 19.85
C GLN A 128 -4.36 -17.06 21.24
N LEU A 129 -5.30 -16.64 22.09
CA LEU A 129 -5.18 -16.56 23.52
C LEU A 129 -4.73 -17.96 23.96
N SER A 130 -3.44 -18.07 24.28
CA SER A 130 -2.97 -19.13 25.15
C SER A 130 -3.97 -19.22 26.30
N ALA A 131 -4.68 -20.34 26.41
CA ALA A 131 -5.63 -20.60 27.49
C ALA A 131 -4.94 -20.72 28.86
N ASP A 132 -3.63 -20.47 28.92
CA ASP A 132 -2.90 -20.27 30.15
C ASP A 132 -3.37 -18.96 30.80
N ASN A 133 -3.99 -19.09 31.98
CA ASN A 133 -4.39 -18.03 32.90
C ASN A 133 -3.23 -17.16 33.43
N ASN A 134 -2.12 -17.07 32.70
CA ASN A 134 -1.05 -16.17 33.04
C ASN A 134 -1.55 -14.73 32.81
N PRO A 135 -1.36 -13.82 33.79
CA PRO A 135 -1.72 -12.42 33.63
C PRO A 135 -1.08 -11.89 32.34
N PRO A 136 -1.72 -10.93 31.64
CA PRO A 136 -1.21 -10.40 30.39
C PRO A 136 0.25 -10.03 30.60
N HIS A 137 1.15 -10.86 30.03
CA HIS A 137 2.58 -10.67 30.17
C HIS A 137 2.84 -9.21 29.80
N ALA A 138 3.42 -8.45 30.75
CA ALA A 138 3.79 -7.06 30.56
C ALA A 138 4.29 -6.90 29.13
N LEU A 139 3.60 -6.06 28.34
CA LEU A 139 3.84 -5.85 26.91
C LEU A 139 5.34 -5.93 26.68
N THR A 140 5.78 -7.04 26.08
CA THR A 140 7.21 -7.31 25.89
C THR A 140 7.78 -6.07 25.24
N PRO A 141 8.86 -5.48 25.79
CA PRO A 141 9.33 -4.16 25.38
C PRO A 141 9.42 -4.11 23.86
N ALA A 142 8.94 -3.01 23.28
CA ALA A 142 8.80 -2.83 21.85
C ALA A 142 10.09 -3.27 21.14
N ARG A 143 10.06 -4.47 20.57
CA ARG A 143 11.23 -5.08 19.92
C ARG A 143 11.38 -4.38 18.58
N SER A 144 12.28 -3.42 18.51
CA SER A 144 12.72 -2.87 17.23
C SER A 144 13.67 -3.86 16.57
N TRP A 145 13.55 -4.01 15.26
CA TRP A 145 14.49 -4.78 14.47
C TRP A 145 14.79 -4.03 13.17
N SER A 146 16.02 -4.14 12.71
CA SER A 146 16.45 -3.55 11.45
C SER A 146 16.86 -4.66 10.50
N ARG A 147 16.51 -4.53 9.21
CA ARG A 147 16.98 -5.43 8.17
C ARG A 147 17.62 -4.64 7.05
N GLN A 148 18.91 -4.91 6.85
CA GLN A 148 19.66 -4.39 5.71
C GLN A 148 19.42 -5.32 4.51
N LEU A 149 18.66 -4.83 3.53
CA LEU A 149 18.31 -5.62 2.35
C LEU A 149 19.48 -5.77 1.37
N ASN A 150 20.52 -4.96 1.53
CA ASN A 150 21.76 -5.07 0.78
C ASN A 150 22.83 -5.93 1.50
N SER A 151 22.50 -6.53 2.65
CA SER A 151 23.45 -7.44 3.32
C SER A 151 23.81 -8.60 2.39
N LYS A 152 25.09 -8.97 2.32
CA LYS A 152 25.55 -10.07 1.45
C LYS A 152 24.75 -11.36 1.68
N SER A 153 24.41 -11.65 2.93
CA SER A 153 23.60 -12.83 3.30
C SER A 153 22.21 -12.79 2.65
N PHE A 154 21.54 -11.64 2.67
CA PHE A 154 20.22 -11.47 2.07
C PHE A 154 20.27 -11.46 0.53
N VAL A 155 21.26 -10.77 -0.06
CA VAL A 155 21.46 -10.78 -1.53
C VAL A 155 21.80 -12.19 -2.03
N ASN A 156 22.47 -13.00 -1.22
CA ASN A 156 22.76 -14.40 -1.54
C ASN A 156 21.54 -15.32 -1.39
N SER A 157 20.52 -14.96 -0.61
CA SER A 157 19.28 -15.76 -0.51
C SER A 157 18.31 -15.52 -1.66
N VAL A 158 18.52 -14.48 -2.49
CA VAL A 158 17.66 -14.21 -3.64
C VAL A 158 17.92 -15.25 -4.74
N PRO A 159 16.87 -15.92 -5.27
CA PRO A 159 17.01 -16.82 -6.41
C PRO A 159 17.66 -16.09 -7.59
N ARG A 160 18.82 -16.57 -8.04
CA ARG A 160 19.54 -15.95 -9.17
C ARG A 160 19.09 -16.59 -10.48
N PRO A 161 18.80 -15.80 -11.53
CA PRO A 161 18.55 -16.36 -12.85
C PRO A 161 19.80 -17.10 -13.34
N LYS A 162 19.61 -18.18 -14.12
CA LYS A 162 20.66 -19.14 -14.53
C LYS A 162 21.84 -18.52 -15.30
N ASN A 163 21.72 -17.28 -15.80
CA ASN A 163 22.78 -16.56 -16.51
C ASN A 163 23.75 -15.84 -15.56
N THR A 164 24.23 -16.53 -14.52
CA THR A 164 25.11 -15.98 -13.47
C THR A 164 26.51 -15.60 -13.96
N LEU A 165 27.01 -16.26 -15.01
CA LEU A 165 28.39 -16.10 -15.48
C LEU A 165 28.65 -14.70 -16.09
N LEU A 166 27.71 -14.19 -16.88
CA LEU A 166 27.77 -12.83 -17.43
C LEU A 166 27.69 -11.74 -16.35
N ARG A 167 26.94 -11.99 -15.26
CA ARG A 167 26.82 -11.03 -14.16
C ARG A 167 28.04 -10.99 -13.25
N LEU A 168 28.69 -12.14 -13.01
CA LEU A 168 29.97 -12.22 -12.30
C LEU A 168 31.05 -11.43 -13.03
N LEU A 169 31.12 -11.56 -14.36
CA LEU A 169 32.08 -10.81 -15.18
C LEU A 169 31.82 -9.30 -15.19
N LYS A 170 30.54 -8.87 -15.11
CA LYS A 170 30.18 -7.45 -15.08
C LYS A 170 30.27 -6.79 -13.69
N GLY A 171 30.66 -7.53 -12.64
CA GLY A 171 30.69 -7.00 -11.27
C GLY A 171 29.33 -6.45 -10.81
N GLN A 172 28.23 -6.97 -11.38
CA GLN A 172 26.90 -6.39 -11.21
C GLN A 172 26.24 -6.84 -9.89
N GLY A 173 25.76 -5.85 -9.13
CA GLY A 173 24.75 -6.04 -8.09
C GLY A 173 25.28 -6.16 -6.66
N LYS A 174 26.17 -5.26 -6.23
CA LYS A 174 26.53 -5.19 -4.79
C LYS A 174 25.43 -4.54 -3.94
N TYR A 175 24.54 -3.81 -4.57
CA TYR A 175 23.61 -2.93 -3.89
C TYR A 175 22.17 -3.26 -4.28
N GLY A 176 21.28 -3.13 -3.31
CA GLY A 176 19.83 -3.27 -3.49
C GLY A 176 19.15 -1.98 -3.07
N ALA A 177 18.23 -1.45 -3.87
CA ALA A 177 17.45 -0.23 -3.56
C ALA A 177 15.97 -0.55 -3.38
N ILE A 178 15.37 -0.05 -2.29
CA ILE A 178 13.93 -0.19 -2.06
C ILE A 178 13.19 0.75 -3.01
N SER A 179 12.18 0.24 -3.69
CA SER A 179 11.32 0.99 -4.61
C SER A 179 9.94 1.24 -4.03
N THR A 180 9.36 0.24 -3.36
CA THR A 180 8.01 0.33 -2.80
C THR A 180 7.93 -0.55 -1.57
N VAL A 181 7.23 -0.08 -0.56
CA VAL A 181 6.89 -0.87 0.63
C VAL A 181 5.39 -0.83 0.80
N SER A 182 4.82 -1.99 1.08
CA SER A 182 3.41 -2.15 1.38
C SER A 182 3.23 -3.01 2.62
N CYS A 183 2.39 -2.57 3.54
CA CYS A 183 2.07 -3.28 4.77
C CYS A 183 0.58 -3.56 4.85
N SER A 184 0.23 -4.78 5.26
CA SER A 184 -1.16 -5.20 5.37
C SER A 184 -1.38 -6.11 6.57
N GLY A 185 -1.48 -5.50 7.75
CA GLY A 185 -1.99 -6.10 8.99
C GLY A 185 -1.21 -7.25 9.62
N GLY A 186 -0.28 -7.88 8.92
CA GLY A 186 0.50 -9.01 9.42
C GLY A 186 1.97 -8.94 9.02
N ASP A 187 2.25 -8.80 7.73
CA ASP A 187 3.61 -8.80 7.17
C ASP A 187 3.81 -7.66 6.17
N ILE A 188 5.06 -7.46 5.74
CA ILE A 188 5.47 -6.37 4.85
C ILE A 188 5.94 -6.94 3.52
N ALA A 189 5.32 -6.49 2.43
CA ALA A 189 5.84 -6.69 1.09
C ALA A 189 6.78 -5.53 0.72
N VAL A 190 8.02 -5.87 0.36
CA VAL A 190 9.02 -4.90 -0.09
C VAL A 190 9.38 -5.21 -1.53
N SER A 191 9.17 -4.24 -2.42
CA SER A 191 9.70 -4.25 -3.77
C SER A 191 11.02 -3.51 -3.80
N TRP A 192 12.07 -4.17 -4.27
CA TRP A 192 13.41 -3.63 -4.36
C TRP A 192 14.10 -4.11 -5.64
N ARG A 193 15.21 -3.49 -6.00
CA ARG A 193 15.97 -3.81 -7.23
C ARG A 193 17.42 -4.04 -6.88
N LEU A 194 18.09 -4.94 -7.59
CA LEU A 194 19.54 -5.11 -7.54
C LEU A 194 20.17 -4.38 -8.72
N GLY A 195 21.24 -3.63 -8.46
CA GLY A 195 21.91 -2.88 -9.52
C GLY A 195 23.12 -2.12 -9.01
N ASN A 196 23.97 -1.71 -9.94
CA ASN A 196 25.01 -0.72 -9.69
C ASN A 196 24.54 0.66 -10.13
N ASP A 197 23.62 0.72 -11.09
CA ASP A 197 22.96 1.94 -11.54
C ASP A 197 21.44 1.82 -11.28
N PHE A 198 20.89 2.80 -10.57
CA PHE A 198 19.47 2.90 -10.26
C PHE A 198 18.80 4.09 -10.99
N LEU A 199 19.57 4.82 -11.81
CA LEU A 199 19.08 5.86 -12.69
C LEU A 199 18.39 5.25 -13.91
N GLU A 200 18.93 4.16 -14.42
CA GLU A 200 18.37 3.47 -15.57
C GLU A 200 17.19 2.58 -15.13
N PRO A 201 16.13 2.48 -15.96
CA PRO A 201 15.13 1.45 -15.76
C PRO A 201 15.84 0.10 -15.71
N PRO A 202 15.35 -0.85 -14.89
CA PRO A 202 16.06 -2.12 -14.70
C PRO A 202 16.21 -2.82 -16.05
N ASP A 203 17.45 -2.91 -16.54
CA ASP A 203 17.83 -3.67 -17.73
C ASP A 203 17.48 -5.14 -17.50
N ASP A 204 16.27 -5.55 -17.90
CA ASP A 204 15.72 -6.92 -17.90
C ASP A 204 15.78 -7.71 -16.58
N GLY A 205 16.39 -7.15 -15.53
CA GLY A 205 16.78 -7.87 -14.32
C GLY A 205 15.63 -8.23 -13.39
N GLY A 206 14.43 -7.75 -13.71
CA GLY A 206 13.24 -7.87 -12.88
C GLY A 206 13.32 -7.01 -11.62
N ARG A 207 12.15 -6.82 -10.99
CA ARG A 207 12.07 -6.32 -9.62
C ARG A 207 12.09 -7.52 -8.68
N ILE A 208 12.63 -7.35 -7.48
CA ILE A 208 12.60 -8.38 -6.45
C ILE A 208 11.52 -8.00 -5.45
N ILE A 209 10.66 -8.95 -5.15
CA ILE A 209 9.63 -8.82 -4.13
C ILE A 209 10.01 -9.73 -2.99
N SER A 210 10.17 -9.16 -1.79
CA SER A 210 10.43 -9.90 -0.57
C SER A 210 9.29 -9.70 0.41
N MET A 211 8.82 -10.79 1.00
CA MET A 211 7.91 -10.77 2.14
C MET A 211 8.72 -10.82 3.43
N ILE A 212 8.47 -9.89 4.34
CA ILE A 212 9.18 -9.78 5.62
C ILE A 212 8.17 -9.91 6.75
N ASN A 213 8.43 -10.85 7.65
CA ASN A 213 7.60 -11.08 8.80
C ASN A 213 7.71 -9.89 9.77
N LEU A 214 6.59 -9.26 10.10
CA LEU A 214 6.60 -8.03 10.90
C LEU A 214 7.06 -8.26 12.34
N THR A 215 6.82 -9.46 12.87
CA THR A 215 7.09 -9.81 14.27
C THR A 215 8.58 -9.99 14.55
N ASN A 216 9.32 -10.61 13.63
CA ASN A 216 10.72 -10.98 13.85
C ASN A 216 11.71 -10.47 12.79
N GLY A 217 11.22 -9.85 11.72
CA GLY A 217 12.05 -9.35 10.62
C GLY A 217 12.70 -10.40 9.74
N SER A 218 12.28 -11.66 9.88
CA SER A 218 12.72 -12.73 8.98
C SER A 218 12.09 -12.55 7.60
N CYS A 219 12.82 -12.95 6.57
CA CYS A 219 12.27 -12.99 5.23
C CYS A 219 11.49 -14.30 5.06
N VAL A 220 10.20 -14.20 4.78
CA VAL A 220 9.33 -15.36 4.56
C VAL A 220 9.66 -15.99 3.21
N TRP A 221 9.70 -15.18 2.16
CA TRP A 221 10.09 -15.59 0.82
C TRP A 221 10.60 -14.39 0.02
N THR A 222 11.29 -14.68 -1.07
CA THR A 222 11.71 -13.70 -2.06
C THR A 222 11.54 -14.27 -3.46
N THR A 223 10.94 -13.47 -4.36
CA THR A 223 10.75 -13.84 -5.75
C THR A 223 11.18 -12.70 -6.68
N THR A 224 11.64 -13.06 -7.88
CA THR A 224 11.96 -12.09 -8.92
C THR A 224 10.79 -12.01 -9.89
N VAL A 225 10.34 -10.79 -10.19
CA VAL A 225 9.21 -10.54 -11.08
C VAL A 225 9.64 -9.68 -12.25
N THR A 226 9.28 -10.12 -13.45
CA THR A 226 9.51 -9.40 -14.70
C THR A 226 8.22 -8.70 -15.13
N ASP A 227 8.34 -7.50 -15.69
CA ASP A 227 7.21 -6.73 -16.23
C ASP A 227 6.06 -6.50 -15.24
N SER A 228 6.35 -6.52 -13.95
CA SER A 228 5.34 -6.34 -12.90
C SER A 228 5.92 -5.52 -11.75
N GLU A 229 5.03 -4.83 -11.05
CA GLU A 229 5.38 -4.05 -9.87
C GLU A 229 4.46 -4.31 -8.69
N LEU A 230 5.00 -4.16 -7.48
CA LEU A 230 4.20 -4.19 -6.26
C LEU A 230 3.16 -3.09 -6.31
N PHE A 231 1.88 -3.48 -6.32
CA PHE A 231 0.75 -2.56 -6.30
C PHE A 231 0.37 -2.25 -4.85
N PHE A 232 0.04 -3.30 -4.09
CA PHE A 232 -0.12 -3.28 -2.63
C PHE A 232 -0.12 -4.71 -2.09
N ALA A 233 -0.04 -4.84 -0.77
CA ALA A 233 -0.27 -6.07 -0.04
C ALA A 233 -1.63 -6.01 0.65
N THR A 234 -2.28 -7.16 0.72
CA THR A 234 -3.42 -7.44 1.58
C THR A 234 -2.99 -8.50 2.58
N PRO A 235 -3.75 -8.70 3.66
CA PRO A 235 -3.44 -9.73 4.67
C PRO A 235 -3.33 -11.15 4.08
N ASN A 236 -3.85 -11.37 2.87
CA ASN A 236 -3.87 -12.67 2.21
C ASN A 236 -2.98 -12.76 0.96
N HIS A 237 -2.71 -11.64 0.30
CA HIS A 237 -2.05 -11.64 -1.00
C HIS A 237 -1.14 -10.43 -1.17
N VAL A 238 -0.02 -10.64 -1.84
CA VAL A 238 0.73 -9.56 -2.48
C VAL A 238 0.16 -9.37 -3.88
N VAL A 239 -0.35 -8.17 -4.16
CA VAL A 239 -0.92 -7.83 -5.46
C VAL A 239 0.15 -7.14 -6.29
N LEU A 240 0.46 -7.73 -7.44
CA LEU A 240 1.32 -7.15 -8.44
C LEU A 240 0.51 -6.62 -9.61
N LYS A 241 0.96 -5.52 -10.21
CA LYS A 241 0.41 -4.96 -11.44
C LYS A 241 1.41 -5.12 -12.58
N SER A 242 0.98 -5.74 -13.67
CA SER A 242 1.75 -5.82 -14.91
C SER A 242 1.97 -4.43 -15.51
N SER A 243 3.18 -4.17 -16.01
CA SER A 243 3.49 -2.98 -16.80
C SER A 243 3.09 -3.11 -18.28
N LYS A 244 2.70 -4.30 -18.73
CA LYS A 244 2.22 -4.53 -20.11
C LYS A 244 0.80 -4.01 -20.30
N SER A 245 0.46 -3.65 -21.53
CA SER A 245 -0.90 -3.30 -21.94
C SER A 245 -1.54 -4.48 -22.70
N PRO A 246 -2.76 -4.92 -22.36
CA PRO A 246 -3.56 -4.46 -21.22
C PRO A 246 -2.92 -4.85 -19.89
N ALA A 247 -3.15 -4.03 -18.85
CA ALA A 247 -2.68 -4.33 -17.51
C ALA A 247 -3.25 -5.68 -17.04
N LYS A 248 -2.52 -6.36 -16.16
CA LYS A 248 -2.94 -7.61 -15.52
C LYS A 248 -2.56 -7.54 -14.05
N TYR A 249 -3.34 -8.18 -13.19
CA TYR A 249 -3.04 -8.23 -11.77
C TYR A 249 -2.74 -9.66 -11.34
N PHE A 250 -1.65 -9.83 -10.61
CA PHE A 250 -1.20 -11.13 -10.11
C PHE A 250 -1.30 -11.14 -8.59
N PHE A 251 -1.88 -12.20 -8.06
CA PHE A 251 -2.06 -12.42 -6.63
C PHE A 251 -1.07 -13.49 -6.19
N LEU A 252 -0.05 -13.07 -5.43
CA LEU A 252 0.91 -13.97 -4.83
C LEU A 252 0.48 -14.29 -3.39
N SER A 253 0.65 -15.54 -2.99
CA SER A 253 0.42 -15.98 -1.61
C SER A 253 1.38 -15.30 -0.64
N MET A 254 0.86 -14.85 0.51
CA MET A 254 1.70 -14.29 1.58
C MET A 254 2.65 -15.31 2.22
N SER A 255 2.34 -16.62 2.17
CA SER A 255 3.14 -17.64 2.86
C SER A 255 4.35 -18.14 2.06
N ASN A 256 4.24 -18.22 0.73
CA ASN A 256 5.28 -18.82 -0.12
C ASN A 256 5.61 -18.01 -1.38
N GLY A 257 4.89 -16.93 -1.67
CA GLY A 257 5.12 -16.10 -2.85
C GLY A 257 4.72 -16.76 -4.17
N GLU A 258 4.00 -17.89 -4.14
CA GLU A 258 3.48 -18.54 -5.35
C GLU A 258 2.30 -17.76 -5.92
N MET A 259 2.22 -17.72 -7.25
CA MET A 259 1.10 -17.11 -7.96
C MET A 259 -0.15 -17.97 -7.79
N GLN A 260 -1.15 -17.42 -7.12
CA GLN A 260 -2.43 -18.09 -6.89
C GLN A 260 -3.45 -17.73 -7.97
N ARG A 261 -3.41 -16.49 -8.46
CA ARG A 261 -4.39 -15.99 -9.43
C ARG A 261 -3.82 -14.91 -10.32
N GLU A 262 -4.23 -14.94 -11.58
CA GLU A 262 -4.11 -13.85 -12.53
C GLU A 262 -5.52 -13.34 -12.85
N VAL A 263 -5.71 -12.03 -12.86
CA VAL A 263 -7.00 -11.41 -13.19
C VAL A 263 -6.83 -10.24 -14.15
N SER A 264 -7.86 -10.03 -14.97
CA SER A 264 -7.94 -8.87 -15.85
C SER A 264 -8.23 -7.58 -15.05
N PRO A 265 -8.00 -6.40 -15.63
CA PRO A 265 -8.31 -5.13 -14.98
C PRO A 265 -9.79 -4.99 -14.64
N GLU A 266 -10.68 -5.39 -15.55
CA GLU A 266 -12.12 -5.24 -15.38
C GLU A 266 -12.61 -6.07 -14.20
N TYR A 267 -12.12 -7.31 -14.07
CA TYR A 267 -12.45 -8.17 -12.94
C TYR A 267 -11.86 -7.63 -11.63
N PHE A 268 -10.61 -7.15 -11.66
CA PHE A 268 -9.95 -6.57 -10.50
C PHE A 268 -10.71 -5.36 -9.98
N GLU A 269 -11.07 -4.44 -10.87
CA GLU A 269 -11.85 -3.25 -10.54
C GLU A 269 -13.21 -3.68 -10.01
N THR A 270 -13.98 -4.49 -10.73
CA THR A 270 -15.33 -4.86 -10.30
C THR A 270 -15.39 -5.58 -8.94
N ILE A 271 -14.45 -6.48 -8.66
CA ILE A 271 -14.54 -7.40 -7.51
C ILE A 271 -13.72 -6.95 -6.32
N PHE A 272 -12.51 -6.42 -6.56
CA PHE A 272 -11.57 -6.10 -5.47
C PHE A 272 -11.54 -4.62 -5.17
N CYS A 273 -11.64 -3.78 -6.19
CA CYS A 273 -11.40 -2.36 -6.03
C CYS A 273 -12.19 -1.54 -7.07
N PRO A 274 -13.53 -1.41 -6.90
CA PRO A 274 -14.40 -0.73 -7.88
C PRO A 274 -13.92 0.69 -8.16
N SER A 275 -13.32 1.30 -7.14
CA SER A 275 -12.69 2.61 -7.20
C SER A 275 -11.17 2.51 -7.03
N ALA A 276 -10.48 1.69 -7.82
CA ALA A 276 -9.02 1.53 -7.71
C ALA A 276 -8.23 2.86 -7.72
N ASN A 277 -8.72 3.84 -8.47
CA ASN A 277 -8.15 5.18 -8.50
C ASN A 277 -8.39 5.96 -7.19
N GLU A 278 -9.57 5.85 -6.59
CA GLU A 278 -9.89 6.49 -5.30
C GLU A 278 -9.13 5.82 -4.15
N VAL A 279 -8.98 4.49 -4.18
CA VAL A 279 -8.20 3.77 -3.17
C VAL A 279 -6.76 4.26 -3.14
N ARG A 280 -6.12 4.45 -4.30
CA ARG A 280 -4.78 5.06 -4.38
C ARG A 280 -4.71 6.47 -3.80
N GLN A 281 -5.83 7.19 -3.80
CA GLN A 281 -5.92 8.56 -3.27
C GLN A 281 -6.28 8.59 -1.79
N SER A 282 -6.84 7.52 -1.22
CA SER A 282 -7.15 7.44 0.20
C SER A 282 -5.89 7.59 1.06
N ASP A 283 -6.04 8.27 2.20
CA ASP A 283 -4.91 8.54 3.09
C ASP A 283 -4.44 7.26 3.79
N GLU A 284 -5.33 6.30 4.05
CA GLU A 284 -5.01 4.97 4.57
C GLU A 284 -4.09 4.22 3.60
N PHE A 285 -4.46 4.17 2.31
CA PHE A 285 -3.65 3.51 1.30
C PHE A 285 -2.29 4.17 1.16
N LYS A 286 -2.24 5.51 1.14
CA LYS A 286 -0.97 6.25 1.11
C LYS A 286 -0.13 5.96 2.35
N ARG A 287 -0.72 5.88 3.54
CA ARG A 287 0.00 5.55 4.78
C ARG A 287 0.57 4.12 4.77
N SER A 288 -0.18 3.17 4.19
CA SER A 288 0.20 1.75 4.15
C SER A 288 1.00 1.32 2.92
N ASN A 289 1.06 2.18 1.89
CA ASN A 289 1.80 1.96 0.65
C ASN A 289 2.63 3.18 0.34
N GLN A 290 3.94 3.05 0.49
CA GLN A 290 4.87 4.14 0.19
C GLN A 290 5.74 3.76 -0.98
N MET A 291 5.72 4.60 -2.00
CA MET A 291 6.71 4.57 -3.07
C MET A 291 7.91 5.39 -2.62
N MET A 292 9.10 4.81 -2.74
CA MET A 292 10.32 5.57 -2.53
C MET A 292 10.46 6.58 -3.67
N PRO A 293 10.97 7.81 -3.39
CA PRO A 293 11.28 8.78 -4.43
C PRO A 293 12.13 8.13 -5.53
N THR A 294 11.70 8.27 -6.79
CA THR A 294 12.47 7.76 -7.92
C THR A 294 13.74 8.56 -8.11
N SER A 295 14.76 7.95 -8.70
CA SER A 295 16.02 8.60 -9.13
C SER A 295 15.78 9.89 -9.91
N ALA A 296 14.74 9.94 -10.75
CA ALA A 296 14.35 11.14 -11.50
C ALA A 296 13.97 12.32 -10.58
N SER A 297 13.15 12.07 -9.55
CA SER A 297 12.77 13.10 -8.57
C SER A 297 13.98 13.58 -7.75
N ILE A 298 14.91 12.67 -7.49
CA ILE A 298 16.16 12.96 -6.78
C ILE A 298 17.09 13.84 -7.65
N LYS A 299 17.13 13.61 -8.96
CA LYS A 299 17.95 14.40 -9.91
C LYS A 299 17.64 15.90 -9.86
N VAL A 300 16.36 16.27 -9.74
CA VAL A 300 15.93 17.68 -9.66
C VAL A 300 16.41 18.35 -8.36
N HIS A 301 16.32 17.64 -7.24
CA HIS A 301 16.85 18.15 -5.96
C HIS A 301 18.38 18.27 -6.00
N LYS A 302 19.04 17.31 -6.66
CA LYS A 302 20.49 17.23 -6.85
C LYS A 302 21.07 18.38 -7.68
N GLU A 303 20.43 18.75 -8.79
CA GLU A 303 20.86 19.88 -9.64
C GLU A 303 20.78 21.22 -8.89
N ARG A 304 19.74 21.43 -8.08
CA ARG A 304 19.60 22.65 -7.25
C ARG A 304 20.69 22.75 -6.18
N TYR A 305 20.93 21.69 -5.40
CA TYR A 305 21.93 21.72 -4.33
C TYR A 305 23.36 21.85 -4.85
N THR A 306 23.71 21.11 -5.91
CA THR A 306 25.05 21.19 -6.52
C THR A 306 25.33 22.56 -7.13
N ALA A 307 24.36 23.21 -7.75
CA ALA A 307 24.51 24.57 -8.25
C ALA A 307 24.76 25.60 -7.12
N ILE A 308 24.10 25.43 -5.97
CA ILE A 308 24.26 26.32 -4.82
C ILE A 308 25.63 26.16 -4.16
N GLU A 309 26.08 24.94 -3.88
CA GLU A 309 27.39 24.72 -3.24
C GLU A 309 28.56 25.04 -4.17
N TYR A 310 28.45 24.73 -5.47
CA TYR A 310 29.50 25.02 -6.44
C TYR A 310 29.70 26.53 -6.65
N LYS A 311 28.63 27.33 -6.55
CA LYS A 311 28.71 28.80 -6.59
C LYS A 311 29.48 29.38 -5.39
N LYS A 312 29.47 28.70 -4.23
CA LYS A 312 30.14 29.16 -3.00
C LYS A 312 31.65 28.87 -2.95
N LYS A 313 32.20 28.14 -3.92
CA LYS A 313 33.60 27.64 -3.87
C LYS A 313 34.50 28.38 -4.87
N ASN A 314 35.71 28.73 -4.42
CA ASN A 314 36.69 29.45 -5.23
C ASN A 314 37.33 28.57 -6.31
N PHE A 315 37.93 29.20 -7.33
CA PHE A 315 38.49 28.54 -8.52
C PHE A 315 39.48 27.40 -8.20
N LEU A 316 40.41 27.63 -7.27
CA LEU A 316 41.40 26.61 -6.88
C LEU A 316 40.77 25.42 -6.15
N GLN A 317 39.74 25.66 -5.33
CA GLN A 317 39.02 24.57 -4.66
C GLN A 317 38.28 23.68 -5.67
N LYS A 318 37.83 24.22 -6.80
CA LYS A 318 37.13 23.45 -7.85
C LYS A 318 38.04 22.46 -8.58
N TRP A 319 39.35 22.70 -8.62
CA TRP A 319 40.32 21.86 -9.34
C TRP A 319 40.94 20.76 -8.49
N PHE A 320 41.16 21.03 -7.19
CA PHE A 320 41.81 20.08 -6.28
C PHE A 320 40.84 19.30 -5.40
N TRP A 321 39.52 19.40 -5.63
CA TRP A 321 38.58 18.71 -4.76
C TRP A 321 38.70 17.20 -4.94
N PRO A 322 39.00 16.42 -3.87
CA PRO A 322 38.74 14.99 -3.88
C PRO A 322 37.26 14.77 -4.20
N THR A 323 36.94 13.63 -4.79
CA THR A 323 35.58 13.15 -5.07
C THR A 323 34.61 13.59 -3.96
N VAL A 324 33.77 14.59 -4.21
CA VAL A 324 32.84 15.07 -3.17
C VAL A 324 31.79 14.00 -2.99
N GLU A 325 31.85 13.31 -1.86
CA GLU A 325 30.84 12.33 -1.46
C GLU A 325 29.61 13.06 -0.92
N TYR A 326 28.50 13.03 -1.67
CA TYR A 326 27.23 13.51 -1.14
C TYR A 326 26.44 12.34 -0.60
N LYS A 327 26.23 12.33 0.72
CA LYS A 327 25.35 11.38 1.40
C LYS A 327 23.95 11.97 1.47
N TYR A 328 22.97 11.26 0.92
CA TYR A 328 21.56 11.59 1.13
C TYR A 328 20.76 10.34 1.46
N GLU A 329 19.71 10.51 2.25
CA GLU A 329 18.80 9.45 2.67
C GLU A 329 17.42 9.76 2.10
N SER A 330 16.90 8.88 1.25
CA SER A 330 15.46 8.87 0.99
C SER A 330 14.82 7.95 2.02
N ALA A 331 13.84 8.44 2.77
CA ALA A 331 13.13 7.67 3.77
C ALA A 331 11.62 7.73 3.53
N ALA A 332 10.96 6.59 3.62
CA ALA A 332 9.52 6.48 3.72
C ALA A 332 9.16 5.94 5.10
N VAL A 333 8.21 6.59 5.76
CA VAL A 333 7.67 6.14 7.04
C VAL A 333 6.26 5.66 6.80
N LEU A 334 6.01 4.37 7.02
CA LEU A 334 4.68 3.79 7.06
C LEU A 334 4.23 3.70 8.51
N THR A 335 3.02 4.16 8.74
CA THR A 335 2.24 3.84 9.94
C THR A 335 1.35 2.64 9.65
N ASP A 336 0.98 1.91 10.69
CA ASP A 336 0.00 0.84 10.60
C ASP A 336 -1.24 1.31 9.77
N PRO A 337 -1.67 0.57 8.71
CA PRO A 337 -2.89 0.88 7.96
C PRO A 337 -4.13 1.07 8.84
N PHE A 338 -4.17 0.44 10.01
CA PHE A 338 -5.31 0.50 10.92
C PHE A 338 -5.20 1.60 11.97
N ASP A 339 -4.15 2.44 11.89
CA ASP A 339 -3.88 3.54 12.81
C ASP A 339 -3.80 3.08 14.28
N LEU A 340 -3.52 1.80 14.51
CA LEU A 340 -3.39 1.24 15.86
C LEU A 340 -2.07 1.66 16.51
N GLY A 341 -1.19 2.33 15.76
CA GLY A 341 0.10 2.80 16.24
C GLY A 341 1.06 1.69 16.62
N ILE A 342 0.80 0.43 16.26
CA ILE A 342 1.59 -0.71 16.77
C ILE A 342 2.98 -0.73 16.13
N PHE A 343 3.09 -0.35 14.86
CA PHE A 343 4.34 -0.41 14.11
C PHE A 343 4.61 0.90 13.37
N ARG A 344 5.88 1.31 13.37
CA ARG A 344 6.46 2.34 12.52
C ARG A 344 7.53 1.69 11.65
N ILE A 345 7.25 1.62 10.35
CA ILE A 345 8.17 1.06 9.36
C ILE A 345 8.88 2.24 8.70
N ARG A 346 10.20 2.33 8.84
CA ARG A 346 11.04 3.29 8.15
C ARG A 346 11.87 2.57 7.10
N ALA A 347 11.45 2.66 5.84
CA ALA A 347 12.28 2.23 4.72
C ALA A 347 13.21 3.39 4.33
N SER A 348 14.50 3.12 4.18
CA SER A 348 15.49 4.13 3.83
C SER A 348 16.49 3.61 2.80
N ASN A 349 16.75 4.40 1.77
CA ASN A 349 17.88 4.18 0.86
C ASN A 349 18.91 5.27 1.11
N LYS A 350 20.15 4.88 1.41
CA LYS A 350 21.26 5.81 1.59
C LYS A 350 22.20 5.74 0.40
N TRP A 351 22.45 6.90 -0.16
CA TRP A 351 23.18 7.06 -1.41
C TRP A 351 24.46 7.84 -1.16
N SER A 352 25.55 7.44 -1.82
CA SER A 352 26.76 8.24 -2.00
C SER A 352 26.88 8.63 -3.47
N ASN A 353 26.95 9.93 -3.74
CA ASN A 353 27.31 10.39 -5.08
C ASN A 353 28.79 10.71 -5.12
N TYR A 354 29.45 10.34 -6.21
CA TYR A 354 30.84 10.65 -6.47
C TYR A 354 30.97 11.35 -7.83
N PHE A 355 31.69 12.47 -7.87
CA PHE A 355 32.02 13.15 -9.12
C PHE A 355 33.43 12.79 -9.55
N LYS A 356 33.58 12.17 -10.71
CA LYS A 356 34.91 11.96 -11.31
C LYS A 356 35.08 12.94 -12.49
N PRO A 357 36.02 13.90 -12.41
CA PRO A 357 36.37 14.70 -13.57
C PRO A 357 36.97 13.78 -14.64
N THR A 358 36.49 13.85 -15.87
CA THR A 358 37.19 13.19 -16.99
C THR A 358 38.31 14.09 -17.52
N MET A 359 39.32 13.50 -18.14
CA MET A 359 40.45 14.20 -18.76
C MET A 359 40.01 15.26 -19.78
N ALA A 360 38.84 15.08 -20.40
CA ALA A 360 38.25 16.02 -21.35
C ALA A 360 37.48 17.18 -20.70
N GLY A 361 37.56 17.35 -19.38
CA GLY A 361 36.79 18.35 -18.63
C GLY A 361 35.28 18.05 -18.52
N ARG A 362 34.80 16.94 -19.11
CA ARG A 362 33.42 16.47 -18.93
C ARG A 362 33.28 15.83 -17.55
N LYS A 363 32.27 16.24 -16.79
CA LYS A 363 32.00 15.65 -15.48
C LYS A 363 31.13 14.42 -15.69
N VAL A 364 31.63 13.24 -15.28
CA VAL A 364 30.80 12.03 -15.23
C VAL A 364 30.44 11.81 -13.77
N LEU A 365 29.14 11.78 -13.54
CA LEU A 365 28.54 11.55 -12.25
C LEU A 365 28.38 10.04 -12.07
N TYR A 366 28.91 9.50 -10.98
CA TYR A 366 28.65 8.12 -10.57
C TYR A 366 27.77 8.17 -9.32
N GLU A 367 26.64 7.44 -9.35
CA GLU A 367 25.84 7.19 -8.15
C GLU A 367 26.22 5.81 -7.61
N GLU A 368 26.65 5.75 -6.36
CA GLU A 368 26.86 4.50 -5.66
C GLU A 368 25.88 4.45 -4.50
N LEU A 369 24.96 3.51 -4.51
CA LEU A 369 24.11 3.27 -3.34
C LEU A 369 24.99 2.70 -2.23
N LEU A 370 25.07 3.36 -1.08
CA LEU A 370 25.86 2.86 0.05
C LEU A 370 25.18 1.63 0.66
N TYR A 371 23.90 1.78 1.00
CA TYR A 371 23.05 0.70 1.50
C TYR A 371 21.57 1.08 1.49
N SER A 372 20.71 0.06 1.55
CA SER A 372 19.28 0.25 1.78
C SER A 372 18.85 -0.55 2.99
N ASP A 373 18.26 0.18 3.93
CA ASP A 373 17.83 -0.34 5.22
C ASP A 373 16.33 -0.19 5.34
N ALA A 374 15.64 -1.29 5.61
CA ALA A 374 14.30 -1.26 6.17
C ALA A 374 14.42 -1.36 7.69
N LEU A 375 14.33 -0.22 8.37
CA LEU A 375 14.27 -0.16 9.83
C LEU A 375 12.82 -0.29 10.26
N ILE A 376 12.49 -1.31 11.06
CA ILE A 376 11.13 -1.53 11.52
C ILE A 376 11.12 -1.48 13.04
N SER A 377 10.53 -0.40 13.56
CA SER A 377 10.37 -0.20 14.99
C SER A 377 8.92 -0.46 15.37
N ARG A 378 8.69 -1.42 16.27
CA ARG A 378 7.43 -1.44 17.02
C ARG A 378 7.37 -0.17 17.86
N VAL A 379 6.26 0.56 17.82
CA VAL A 379 6.07 1.75 18.67
C VAL A 379 5.42 1.24 19.95
N SER A 380 6.06 1.53 21.08
CA SER A 380 5.66 1.11 22.43
C SER A 380 4.39 1.80 22.88
#